data_AF-R6CB35-F1
#
_entry.id   AF-R6CB35-F1
#
_cell.length_a   1.000
_cell.length_b   1.000
_cell.length_c   1.000
_cell.angle_alpha   90.00
_cell.angle_beta   90.00
_cell.angle_gamma   90.00
#
_symmetry.space_group_name_H-M   'P 1'
#
loop_
_entity.id
_entity.type
_entity.pdbx_description
1 polymer ?
#
loop_
_entity_poly.entity_id
_entity_poly.type
_entity_poly.pdbx_seq_one_letter_code
_entity_poly.pdbx_strand_id
1 'polypeptide(L)' 'MTDNELKTVLIEQYTNLQRIKKANGDTFNEELEYQIKTTTAKLSSMGVSVEDLTL' A
#
# COMPACT_ATOMS: atom_id res chain seq x y z
N MET A 1 7.16 13.04 -13.60
CA MET A 1 7.00 12.44 -12.27
C MET A 1 8.38 12.07 -11.77
N THR A 2 8.81 12.67 -10.67
CA THR A 2 10.08 12.37 -10.00
C THR A 2 9.91 11.16 -9.07
N ASP A 3 11.01 10.56 -8.64
CA ASP A 3 10.99 9.45 -7.68
C ASP A 3 10.27 9.84 -6.37
N ASN A 4 10.41 11.10 -5.93
CA ASN A 4 9.72 11.60 -4.74
C ASN A 4 8.21 11.73 -4.95
N GLU A 5 7.76 12.23 -6.11
CA GLU A 5 6.34 12.29 -6.45
C GLU A 5 5.74 10.88 -6.54
N LEU A 6 6.47 9.93 -7.13
CA LEU A 6 6.04 8.53 -7.20
C LEU A 6 5.94 7.89 -5.81
N LYS A 7 6.89 8.16 -4.90
CA LYS A 7 6.81 7.68 -3.51
C LYS A 7 5.55 8.19 -2.81
N THR A 8 5.26 9.49 -2.92
CA THR A 8 4.06 10.08 -2.31
C THR A 8 2.80 9.40 -2.82
N VAL A 9 2.67 9.21 -4.14
CA VAL A 9 1.51 8.53 -4.75
C VAL A 9 1.39 7.09 -4.26
N LEU A 10 2.50 6.35 -4.16
CA LEU A 10 2.48 4.96 -3.67
C LEU A 10 2.11 4.87 -2.18
N ILE A 11 2.54 5.83 -1.36
CA ILE A 11 2.15 5.91 0.07
C ILE A 11 0.65 6.17 0.20
N GLU A 12 0.10 7.10 -0.58
CA GLU A 12 -1.34 7.37 -0.63
C GLU A 12 -2.13 6.14 -1.10
N GLN A 13 -1.64 5.46 -2.15
CA GLN A 13 -2.23 4.23 -2.66
C GLN A 13 -2.24 3.13 -1.58
N TYR A 14 -1.12 2.91 -0.90
CA TYR A 14 -1.02 1.94 0.19
C TYR A 14 -2.00 2.26 1.31
N THR A 15 -2.09 3.53 1.73
CA THR A 15 -3.02 3.98 2.76
C THR A 15 -4.48 3.70 2.37
N ASN A 16 -4.84 3.94 1.11
CA ASN A 16 -6.18 3.66 0.60
C ASN A 16 -6.49 2.15 0.58
N LEU A 17 -5.53 1.32 0.16
CA LEU A 17 -5.69 -0.14 0.19
C LEU A 17 -5.90 -0.65 1.62
N GLN A 18 -5.17 -0.12 2.60
CA GLN A 18 -5.34 -0.48 4.01
C GLN A 18 -6.73 -0.07 4.54
N ARG A 19 -7.25 1.09 4.14
CA ARG A 19 -8.62 1.53 4.47
C ARG A 19 -9.68 0.61 3.86
N ILE A 20 -9.51 0.21 2.59
CA ILE A 20 -10.41 -0.74 1.92
C ILE A 20 -10.37 -2.10 2.62
N LYS A 21 -9.17 -2.59 2.98
CA LYS A 21 -9.01 -3.85 3.72
C LYS A 21 -9.73 -3.81 5.05
N LYS A 22 -9.60 -2.70 5.80
CA LYS A 22 -10.35 -2.48 7.04
C LYS A 22 -11.87 -2.45 6.82
N ALA A 23 -12.33 -1.81 5.73
CA ALA A 23 -13.76 -1.74 5.39
C ALA A 23 -14.34 -3.07 4.90
N ASN A 24 -13.53 -3.93 4.26
CA ASN A 24 -13.93 -5.28 3.84
C ASN A 24 -14.15 -6.23 5.02
N GLY A 25 -13.63 -5.90 6.22
CA GLY A 25 -13.73 -6.74 7.41
C GLY A 25 -13.12 -8.11 7.17
N ASP A 26 -13.88 -9.16 7.47
CA ASP A 26 -13.46 -10.56 7.30
C ASP A 26 -13.68 -11.09 5.87
N THR A 27 -14.16 -10.25 4.94
CA THR A 27 -14.36 -10.67 3.55
C THR A 27 -13.02 -10.74 2.84
N PHE A 28 -12.59 -11.97 2.55
CA PHE A 28 -11.37 -12.21 1.79
C PHE A 28 -11.50 -11.65 0.36
N ASN A 29 -10.50 -10.85 -0.03
CA ASN A 29 -10.38 -10.32 -1.38
C ASN A 29 -8.94 -10.52 -1.86
N GLU A 30 -8.75 -11.51 -2.72
CA GLU A 30 -7.43 -11.90 -3.23
C GLU A 30 -6.73 -10.77 -3.99
N GLU A 31 -7.48 -10.03 -4.81
CA GLU A 31 -6.94 -8.90 -5.58
C GLU A 31 -6.48 -7.78 -4.64
N LEU A 32 -7.23 -7.50 -3.58
CA LEU A 32 -6.84 -6.50 -2.57
C LEU A 32 -5.54 -6.90 -1.87
N GLU A 33 -5.40 -8.17 -1.48
CA GLU A 33 -4.16 -8.67 -0.87
C GLU A 33 -2.98 -8.60 -1.86
N TYR A 34 -3.21 -8.90 -3.14
CA TYR A 34 -2.20 -8.80 -4.18
C TYR A 34 -1.75 -7.34 -4.39
N GLN A 35 -2.69 -6.39 -4.44
CA GLN A 35 -2.40 -4.97 -4.56
C GLN A 35 -1.61 -4.44 -3.36
N ILE A 36 -1.96 -4.86 -2.15
CA ILE A 36 -1.21 -4.50 -0.93
C ILE A 36 0.22 -5.04 -1.00
N LYS A 37 0.41 -6.32 -1.37
CA LYS A 37 1.74 -6.94 -1.49
C LYS A 37 2.61 -6.26 -2.54
N THR A 38 2.05 -6.00 -3.73
CA THR A 38 2.81 -5.38 -4.84
C THR A 38 3.16 -3.93 -4.54
N THR A 39 2.26 -3.17 -3.92
CA THR A 39 2.52 -1.78 -3.49
C THR A 39 3.58 -1.74 -2.39
N THR A 40 3.51 -2.67 -1.43
CA THR A 40 4.51 -2.85 -0.37
C THR A 40 5.91 -3.13 -0.93
N ALA A 41 6.02 -4.05 -1.89
CA ALA A 41 7.29 -4.38 -2.53
C ALA A 41 7.89 -3.18 -3.28
N LYS A 42 7.05 -2.40 -3.98
CA LYS A 42 7.49 -1.17 -4.65
C LYS A 42 7.99 -0.12 -3.66
N LEU A 43 7.24 0.16 -2.59
CA LEU A 43 7.66 1.08 -1.54
C LEU A 43 8.98 0.65 -0.88
N SER A 44 9.12 -0.65 -0.60
CA SER A 44 10.35 -1.23 -0.04
C SER A 44 11.55 -1.06 -0.99
N SER A 45 11.36 -1.30 -2.30
CA SER A 45 12.41 -1.07 -3.31
C SER A 45 12.85 0.39 -3.43
N MET A 46 11.98 1.32 -3.01
CA MET A 46 12.25 2.75 -2.97
C MET A 46 12.79 3.23 -1.61
N GLY A 47 13.06 2.31 -0.68
CA GLY A 47 13.59 2.59 0.66
C GLY A 47 12.55 3.15 1.63
N VAL A 48 11.25 2.97 1.36
CA VAL A 48 10.17 3.36 2.26
C VAL A 48 9.76 2.16 3.11
N SER A 49 9.90 2.26 4.43
CA SER A 49 9.36 1.26 5.36
C SER A 49 7.84 1.42 5.44
N VAL A 50 7.10 0.37 5.10
CA VAL A 50 5.64 0.35 5.20
C VAL A 50 5.13 0.00 6.59
N GLU A 51 6.01 -0.50 7.48
CA GLU A 51 5.64 -0.89 8.85
C GLU A 51 5.11 0.33 9.62
N ASP A 52 5.68 1.52 9.41
CA ASP A 52 5.23 2.78 10.00
C ASP A 52 3.90 3.30 9.41
N LEU A 53 3.44 2.72 8.30
CA LEU A 53 2.22 3.11 7.58
C LEU A 53 1.05 2.16 7.83
N THR A 54 1.27 1.10 8.61
CA THR A 54 0.20 0.19 9.04
C THR A 54 -0.58 0.80 10.20
N LEU A 55 -1.90 0.55 10.24
CA LEU A 55 -2.85 1.10 11.20
C LEU A 55 -3.36 0.01 12.14
#